data_AF-A0A932RAV1-F1
#
_entry.id   AF-A0A932RAV1-F1
#
_cell.length_a   1.000
_cell.length_b   1.000
_cell.length_c   1.000
_cell.angle_alpha   90.00
_cell.angle_beta   90.00
_cell.angle_gamma   90.00
#
_symmetry.space_group_name_H-M   'P 1'
#
loop_
_entity.id
_entity.type
_entity.pdbx_description
1 polymer ?
#
loop_
_entity_poly.entity_id
_entity_poly.type
_entity_poly.pdbx_seq_one_letter_code
_entity_poly.pdbx_strand_id
1 'polypeptide(L)'
;MISVASPRIRIPEILLFLVVLAAGALGQKAADSSAVDSLYKQGIRSLQGGDLSAAHSAFEKVVKLAPNAPEGHNSLGWVLLKTGKLDEAVGQFRTALKLSPRFVQ
;
A
#
# COMPACT_ATOMS: atom_id res chain seq x y z
N MET A 1 30.62 -45.90 33.71
CA MET A 1 29.56 -44.89 33.92
C MET A 1 29.70 -43.86 32.81
N ILE A 2 28.82 -43.88 31.81
CA ILE A 2 28.94 -43.06 30.58
C ILE A 2 28.26 -41.71 30.86
N SER A 3 29.05 -40.65 30.93
CA SER A 3 28.59 -39.26 31.08
C SER A 3 28.08 -38.78 29.72
N VAL A 4 26.76 -38.76 29.53
CA VAL A 4 26.12 -38.18 28.35
C VAL A 4 25.93 -36.69 28.61
N ALA A 5 26.89 -35.88 28.17
CA ALA A 5 26.76 -34.43 28.17
C ALA A 5 25.81 -34.02 27.05
N SER A 6 24.62 -33.52 27.41
CA SER A 6 23.59 -33.08 26.46
C SER A 6 24.09 -31.91 25.60
N PRO A 7 23.86 -31.91 24.26
CA PRO A 7 24.25 -30.81 23.41
C PRO A 7 23.37 -29.59 23.69
N ARG A 8 23.97 -28.52 24.21
CA ARG A 8 23.32 -27.19 24.29
C ARG A 8 23.10 -26.68 22.87
N ILE A 9 21.87 -26.74 22.37
CA ILE A 9 21.45 -26.09 21.13
C ILE A 9 21.65 -24.58 21.32
N ARG A 10 22.71 -24.01 20.75
CA ARG A 10 22.90 -22.56 20.67
C ARG A 10 22.20 -22.07 19.41
N ILE A 11 21.05 -21.42 19.57
CA ILE A 11 20.37 -20.73 18.47
C ILE A 11 21.29 -19.59 18.01
N PRO A 12 21.74 -19.55 16.73
CA PRO A 12 22.60 -18.48 16.25
C PRO A 12 21.82 -17.16 16.24
N GLU A 13 22.43 -16.05 16.66
CA GLU A 13 21.78 -14.73 16.78
C GLU A 13 21.16 -14.21 15.46
N ILE A 14 21.60 -14.76 14.32
CA ILE A 14 21.02 -14.53 12.99
C ILE A 14 19.54 -14.94 12.94
N LEU A 15 19.15 -16.02 13.64
CA LEU A 15 17.77 -16.48 13.71
C LEU A 15 16.90 -15.55 14.56
N LEU A 16 17.47 -14.92 15.59
CA LEU A 16 16.78 -13.92 16.41
C LEU A 16 16.50 -12.64 15.58
N PHE A 17 17.47 -12.20 14.78
CA PHE A 17 17.29 -11.08 13.85
C PHE A 17 16.19 -11.34 12.81
N LEU A 18 16.10 -12.56 12.27
CA LEU A 18 15.06 -12.94 11.30
C LEU A 18 13.65 -12.95 11.93
N VAL A 19 13.51 -13.37 13.18
CA VAL A 19 12.20 -13.39 13.88
C VAL A 19 11.73 -11.97 14.22
N VAL A 20 12.63 -11.07 14.63
CA VAL A 20 12.30 -9.66 14.91
C VAL A 20 11.86 -8.92 13.65
N LEU A 21 12.46 -9.21 12.48
CA LEU A 21 12.07 -8.61 11.20
C LEU A 21 10.66 -9.02 10.77
N ALA A 22 10.28 -10.29 11.00
CA ALA A 22 8.97 -10.81 10.63
C ALA A 22 7.83 -10.28 11.54
N ALA A 23 8.11 -10.08 12.83
CA ALA A 23 7.11 -9.57 13.78
C ALA A 23 6.73 -8.10 13.52
N GLY A 24 7.65 -7.28 13.01
CA GLY A 24 7.37 -5.87 12.67
C GLY A 24 6.48 -5.69 11.44
N ALA A 25 6.60 -6.58 10.44
CA ALA A 25 5.88 -6.46 9.17
C ALA A 25 4.37 -6.75 9.28
N LEU A 26 3.95 -7.60 10.21
CA LEU A 26 2.54 -7.94 10.43
C LEU A 26 1.77 -6.82 11.15
N GLY A 27 2.44 -6.09 12.06
CA GLY A 27 1.85 -4.95 12.77
C GLY A 27 1.70 -3.69 11.92
N GLN A 28 2.65 -3.42 11.02
CA GLN A 28 2.60 -2.29 10.09
C GLN A 28 1.52 -2.48 9.02
N LYS A 29 1.43 -3.68 8.42
CA LYS A 29 0.48 -3.96 7.32
C LYS A 29 -0.99 -3.68 7.69
N ALA A 30 -1.38 -3.89 8.94
CA ALA A 30 -2.76 -3.62 9.41
C ALA A 30 -3.00 -2.12 9.71
N ALA A 31 -2.02 -1.43 10.30
CA ALA A 31 -2.10 0.01 10.56
C ALA A 31 -2.08 0.82 9.25
N ASP A 32 -1.22 0.40 8.31
CA ASP A 32 -1.11 0.99 6.98
C ASP A 32 -2.40 0.78 6.17
N SER A 33 -3.02 -0.41 6.27
CA SER A 33 -4.32 -0.67 5.63
C SER A 33 -5.44 0.23 6.17
N SER A 34 -5.50 0.43 7.49
CA SER A 34 -6.50 1.32 8.11
C SER A 34 -6.30 2.78 7.68
N ALA A 35 -5.05 3.23 7.62
CA ALA A 35 -4.70 4.57 7.13
C ALA A 35 -5.05 4.75 5.65
N VAL A 36 -4.75 3.75 4.81
CA VAL A 36 -5.10 3.72 3.38
C VAL A 36 -6.61 3.80 3.17
N ASP A 37 -7.40 3.02 3.91
CA ASP A 37 -8.86 3.06 3.81
C ASP A 37 -9.44 4.43 4.19
N SER A 38 -8.89 5.05 5.25
CA SER A 38 -9.29 6.39 5.68
C SER A 38 -8.97 7.45 4.62
N LEU A 39 -7.76 7.42 4.06
CA LEU A 39 -7.31 8.31 3.00
C LEU A 39 -8.14 8.13 1.73
N TYR A 40 -8.45 6.89 1.35
CA TYR A 40 -9.28 6.61 0.20
C TYR A 40 -10.68 7.19 0.38
N LYS A 41 -11.32 6.96 1.54
CA LYS A 41 -12.62 7.56 1.87
C LYS A 41 -12.58 9.09 1.88
N GLN A 42 -11.49 9.69 2.37
CA GLN A 42 -11.29 11.14 2.31
C GLN A 42 -11.23 11.63 0.86
N GLY A 43 -10.43 10.98 0.01
CA GLY A 43 -10.32 11.32 -1.40
C GLY A 43 -11.66 11.26 -2.12
N ILE A 44 -12.47 10.25 -1.83
CA ILE A 44 -13.83 10.12 -2.39
C ILE A 44 -14.73 11.28 -1.94
N ARG A 45 -14.73 11.64 -0.65
CA ARG A 45 -15.52 12.78 -0.15
C ARG A 45 -15.10 14.10 -0.80
N SER A 46 -13.79 14.34 -0.92
CA SER A 46 -13.26 15.53 -1.58
C SER A 46 -13.64 15.57 -3.07
N LEU A 47 -13.55 14.44 -3.77
CA LEU A 47 -13.95 14.34 -5.17
C LEU A 47 -15.45 14.62 -5.36
N GLN A 48 -16.30 14.08 -4.49
CA GLN A 48 -17.75 14.34 -4.49
C GLN A 48 -18.07 15.81 -4.18
N GLY A 49 -17.30 16.44 -3.30
CA GLY A 49 -17.40 17.86 -2.99
C GLY A 49 -16.80 18.80 -4.04
N GLY A 50 -16.16 18.27 -5.09
CA GLY A 50 -15.51 19.06 -6.14
C GLY A 50 -14.15 19.64 -5.76
N ASP A 51 -13.63 19.36 -4.56
CA ASP A 51 -12.27 19.74 -4.17
C ASP A 51 -11.26 18.76 -4.78
N LEU A 52 -10.94 19.02 -6.05
CA LEU A 52 -10.01 18.19 -6.83
C LEU A 52 -8.58 18.22 -6.27
N SER A 53 -8.19 19.30 -5.57
CA SER A 53 -6.86 19.42 -4.96
C SER A 53 -6.73 18.49 -3.76
N ALA A 54 -7.71 18.52 -2.85
CA ALA A 54 -7.74 17.61 -1.71
C ALA A 54 -7.88 16.15 -2.15
N ALA A 55 -8.72 15.88 -3.17
CA ALA A 55 -8.87 14.54 -3.73
C ALA A 55 -7.54 14.02 -4.31
N HIS A 56 -6.82 14.86 -5.05
CA HIS A 56 -5.49 14.51 -5.57
C HIS A 56 -4.55 14.13 -4.43
N SER A 57 -4.41 14.99 -3.41
CA SER A 57 -3.49 14.75 -2.29
C SER A 57 -3.81 13.45 -1.55
N ALA A 58 -5.10 13.15 -1.34
CA ALA A 58 -5.53 11.94 -0.68
C ALA A 58 -5.20 10.68 -1.51
N PHE A 59 -5.55 10.65 -2.80
CA PHE A 59 -5.27 9.49 -3.63
C PHE A 59 -3.78 9.31 -3.95
N GLU A 60 -3.00 10.39 -4.02
CA GLU A 60 -1.55 10.29 -4.14
C GLU A 60 -0.92 9.60 -2.91
N LYS A 61 -1.41 9.90 -1.70
CA LYS A 61 -0.98 9.20 -0.48
C LYS A 61 -1.41 7.73 -0.48
N VAL A 62 -2.62 7.42 -0.97
CA VAL A 62 -3.07 6.03 -1.15
C VAL A 62 -2.10 5.27 -2.06
N VAL A 63 -1.74 5.83 -3.23
CA VAL A 63 -0.79 5.20 -4.16
C VAL A 63 0.60 5.02 -3.53
N LYS A 64 1.06 5.97 -2.70
CA LYS A 64 2.35 5.85 -2.00
C LYS A 64 2.36 4.74 -0.96
N LEU A 65 1.26 4.56 -0.23
CA LEU A 65 1.15 3.56 0.85
C LEU A 65 0.75 2.17 0.32
N ALA A 66 -0.03 2.12 -0.75
CA ALA A 66 -0.51 0.89 -1.37
C ALA A 66 -0.25 0.91 -2.89
N PRO A 67 1.01 0.87 -3.34
CA PRO A 67 1.38 1.00 -4.76
C PRO A 67 0.91 -0.19 -5.63
N ASN A 68 0.43 -1.28 -5.02
CA ASN A 68 -0.10 -2.44 -5.71
C ASN A 68 -1.63 -2.50 -5.69
N ALA A 69 -2.32 -1.45 -5.20
CA ALA A 69 -3.77 -1.36 -5.21
C ALA A 69 -4.28 -0.64 -6.47
N PRO A 70 -4.96 -1.32 -7.42
CA PRO A 70 -5.40 -0.70 -8.67
C PRO A 70 -6.42 0.43 -8.44
N GLU A 71 -7.22 0.36 -7.38
CA GLU A 71 -8.22 1.37 -7.02
C GLU A 71 -7.60 2.74 -6.79
N GLY A 72 -6.48 2.81 -6.06
CA GLY A 72 -5.78 4.07 -5.77
C GLY A 72 -5.26 4.75 -7.04
N HIS A 73 -4.64 3.97 -7.92
CA HIS A 73 -4.16 4.45 -9.22
C HIS A 73 -5.31 4.96 -10.08
N ASN A 74 -6.40 4.21 -10.18
CA ASN A 74 -7.56 4.63 -10.96
C ASN A 74 -8.21 5.91 -10.40
N SER A 75 -8.40 6.01 -9.08
CA SER A 75 -8.98 7.21 -8.47
C SER A 75 -8.10 8.45 -8.70
N LEU A 76 -6.78 8.31 -8.60
CA LEU A 76 -5.86 9.40 -8.95
C LEU A 76 -5.95 9.77 -10.43
N GLY A 77 -6.04 8.77 -11.31
CA GLY A 77 -6.25 8.97 -12.75
C GLY A 77 -7.50 9.80 -13.06
N TRP A 78 -8.62 9.51 -12.39
CA TRP A 78 -9.86 10.29 -12.53
C TRP A 78 -9.71 11.76 -12.11
N VAL A 79 -8.98 12.02 -11.01
CA VAL A 79 -8.73 13.40 -10.56
C VAL A 79 -7.82 14.14 -11.54
N LEU A 80 -6.76 13.48 -12.02
CA LEU A 80 -5.85 14.04 -13.02
C LEU A 80 -6.59 14.37 -14.32
N LEU A 81 -7.47 13.48 -14.78
CA LEU A 81 -8.34 13.71 -15.94
C LEU A 81 -9.22 14.95 -15.74
N LYS A 82 -9.91 15.06 -14.59
CA LYS A 82 -10.77 16.22 -14.27
C LYS A 82 -10.00 17.53 -14.15
N THR A 83 -8.69 17.48 -13.88
CA THR A 83 -7.82 18.66 -13.77
C THR A 83 -7.03 18.94 -15.05
N GLY A 84 -7.30 18.22 -16.15
CA GLY A 84 -6.67 18.44 -17.46
C GLY A 84 -5.27 17.83 -17.61
N LYS A 85 -4.79 17.07 -16.62
CA LYS A 85 -3.48 16.41 -16.62
C LYS A 85 -3.54 15.06 -17.32
N LEU A 86 -3.80 15.08 -18.62
CA LEU A 86 -4.15 13.89 -19.41
C LEU A 86 -3.05 12.82 -19.43
N ASP A 87 -1.79 13.20 -19.65
CA ASP A 87 -0.69 12.24 -19.74
C ASP A 87 -0.44 11.52 -18.41
N GLU A 88 -0.50 12.27 -17.31
CA GLU A 88 -0.41 11.71 -15.96
C GLU A 88 -1.58 10.76 -15.68
N ALA A 89 -2.80 11.14 -16.07
CA ALA A 89 -4.00 10.30 -15.92
C ALA A 89 -3.86 8.96 -16.66
N VAL A 90 -3.43 9.00 -17.93
CA VAL A 90 -3.17 7.79 -18.73
C VAL A 90 -2.12 6.91 -18.06
N GLY A 91 -1.07 7.50 -17.50
CA GLY A 91 -0.05 6.78 -16.73
C GLY A 91 -0.67 6.01 -15.56
N GLN A 92 -1.53 6.66 -14.77
CA GLN A 92 -2.18 6.04 -13.62
C GLN A 92 -3.16 4.92 -14.04
N PHE A 93 -4.01 5.15 -15.05
CA PHE A 93 -4.93 4.13 -15.55
C PHE A 93 -4.22 2.90 -16.10
N ARG A 94 -3.11 3.11 -16.83
CA ARG A 94 -2.26 1.99 -17.30
C ARG A 94 -1.70 1.18 -16.15
N THR A 95 -1.30 1.82 -15.05
CA THR A 95 -0.82 1.10 -13.87
C THR A 95 -1.95 0.29 -13.22
N ALA A 96 -3.15 0.85 -13.08
CA ALA A 96 -4.31 0.11 -12.57
C ALA A 96 -4.61 -1.15 -13.41
N LEU A 97 -4.60 -1.03 -14.75
CA LEU A 97 -4.78 -2.17 -15.66
C LEU A 97 -3.63 -3.18 -15.64
N LYS A 98 -2.40 -2.75 -15.37
CA LYS A 98 -1.26 -3.68 -15.18
C LYS A 98 -1.42 -4.50 -13.89
N LEU A 99 -1.87 -3.85 -12.81
CA LEU A 99 -2.09 -4.49 -11.51
C LEU A 99 -3.29 -5.44 -11.55
N SER A 100 -4.35 -5.04 -12.24
CA SER A 100 -5.52 -5.89 -12.48
C SER A 100 -6.02 -5.68 -13.92
N PRO A 101 -5.71 -6.61 -14.84
CA PRO A 101 -6.13 -6.50 -16.25
C PRO A 101 -7.65 -6.47 -16.47
N ARG A 102 -8.43 -6.84 -15.45
CA ARG A 102 -9.90 -6.77 -15.45
C ARG A 102 -10.44 -5.53 -14.71
N PHE A 103 -9.57 -4.59 -14.36
CA PHE A 103 -9.93 -3.32 -13.75
C PHE A 103 -10.48 -2.35 -14.82
N VAL A 104 -11.61 -2.75 -15.40
CA VAL A 104 -12.41 -1.93 -16.30
C VAL A 104 -13.49 -1.27 -15.45
N GLN A 105 -13.56 0.06 -15.46
CA GLN A 105 -14.58 0.86 -14.80
C GLN A 105 -15.29 1.77 -15.80
#